data_AF-A0AAW9JEA3-F1
#
_entry.id   AF-A0AAW9JEA3-F1
#
_cell.length_a   1.000
_cell.length_b   1.000
_cell.length_c   1.000
_cell.angle_alpha   90.00
_cell.angle_beta   90.00
_cell.angle_gamma   90.00
#
_symmetry.space_group_name_H-M   'P 1'
#
loop_
_entity.id
_entity.type
_entity.pdbx_description
1 polymer ?
#
loop_
_entity_poly.entity_id
_entity_poly.type
_entity_poly.pdbx_seq_one_letter_code
_entity_poly.pdbx_strand_id
1 'polypeptide(L)'
;MDVMNFQTAKDKLEDVLNSGRMTTKAKEDIKAVVDMLTENLRRYETRDNAKELGLQTCYNNPSISRDIQRAVRVLQTHPAQYDIATDDLKKLQAMQEDILHALELLDEDENQLMKYTKDLINVRKQRRAAKDYLEIATPLKKLVNKYPNIGKDLNQCLKSAREIEEFHKKRIYTPRELTAIEEAFKKLEVV
;
A
#
# COMPACT_ATOMS: atom_id res chain seq x y z
N MET A 1 -3.32 12.40 16.78
CA MET A 1 -2.76 11.41 17.71
C MET A 1 -1.71 12.15 18.51
N ASP A 2 -1.95 12.37 19.80
CA ASP A 2 -1.19 13.34 20.62
C ASP A 2 0.27 12.94 20.82
N VAL A 3 1.18 13.90 20.71
CA VAL A 3 2.61 13.77 20.99
C VAL A 3 2.83 13.27 22.44
N MET A 4 1.96 13.68 23.37
CA MET A 4 1.95 13.19 24.76
C MET A 4 1.81 11.66 24.86
N ASN A 5 1.00 11.02 24.00
CA ASN A 5 0.79 9.57 24.06
C ASN A 5 2.04 8.80 23.64
N PHE A 6 2.83 9.34 22.70
CA PHE A 6 4.07 8.71 22.25
C PHE A 6 5.21 8.87 23.28
N GLN A 7 5.29 10.04 23.94
CA GLN A 7 6.27 10.26 25.01
C GLN A 7 6.02 9.30 26.18
N THR A 8 4.78 9.24 26.67
CA THR A 8 4.42 8.32 27.77
C THR A 8 4.62 6.86 27.38
N ALA A 9 4.38 6.48 26.12
CA ALA A 9 4.64 5.12 25.64
C ALA A 9 6.14 4.79 25.62
N LYS A 10 6.97 5.74 25.18
CA LYS A 10 8.43 5.61 25.17
C LYS A 10 8.96 5.40 26.59
N ASP A 11 8.60 6.29 27.52
CA ASP A 11 9.11 6.28 28.90
C ASP A 11 8.77 4.93 29.60
N LYS A 12 7.54 4.44 29.43
CA LYS A 12 7.12 3.13 29.98
C LYS A 12 7.88 1.96 29.38
N LEU A 13 8.21 2.01 28.08
CA LEU A 13 8.97 0.95 27.43
C LEU A 13 10.45 0.98 27.82
N GLU A 14 11.02 2.17 28.03
CA GLU A 14 12.37 2.32 28.59
C GLU A 14 12.45 1.77 30.02
N ASP A 15 11.44 2.03 30.85
CA ASP A 15 11.33 1.46 32.19
C ASP A 15 11.30 -0.07 32.15
N VAL A 16 10.50 -0.66 31.25
CA VAL A 16 10.40 -2.11 31.05
C VAL A 16 11.73 -2.69 30.55
N LEU A 17 12.43 -1.99 29.66
CA LEU A 17 13.74 -2.41 29.14
C LEU A 17 14.81 -2.43 30.26
N ASN A 18 14.79 -1.43 31.13
CA ASN A 18 15.77 -1.23 32.19
C ASN A 18 15.53 -2.13 33.42
N SER A 19 14.26 -2.36 33.78
CA SER A 19 13.87 -3.08 35.01
C SER A 19 13.38 -4.52 34.77
N GLY A 20 12.95 -4.84 33.55
CA GLY A 20 12.31 -6.11 33.22
C GLY A 20 13.30 -7.27 33.09
N ARG A 21 13.01 -8.38 33.77
CA ARG A 21 13.65 -9.67 33.50
C ARG A 21 13.04 -10.30 32.25
N MET A 22 13.81 -10.35 31.17
CA MET A 22 13.37 -10.90 29.89
C MET A 22 14.55 -11.48 29.12
N THR A 23 14.24 -12.25 28.07
CA THR A 23 15.23 -12.85 27.17
C THR A 23 15.97 -11.78 26.37
N THR A 24 17.18 -12.08 25.91
CA THR A 24 18.00 -11.16 25.11
C THR A 24 17.27 -10.66 23.86
N LYS A 25 16.58 -11.57 23.16
CA LYS A 25 15.76 -11.25 21.99
C LYS A 25 14.63 -10.26 22.32
N ALA A 26 13.94 -10.45 23.43
CA ALA A 26 12.88 -9.53 23.85
C ALA A 26 13.44 -8.14 24.19
N LYS A 27 14.64 -8.04 24.77
CA LYS A 27 15.31 -6.76 24.99
C LYS A 27 15.65 -6.05 23.69
N GLU A 28 16.17 -6.78 22.71
CA GLU A 28 16.49 -6.25 21.38
C GLU A 28 15.24 -5.74 20.65
N ASP A 29 14.15 -6.51 20.67
CA ASP A 29 12.88 -6.14 20.05
C ASP A 29 12.28 -4.87 20.71
N ILE A 30 12.27 -4.80 22.05
CA ILE A 30 11.77 -3.62 22.78
C ILE A 30 12.65 -2.40 22.50
N LYS A 31 13.98 -2.56 22.49
CA LYS A 31 14.91 -1.49 22.16
C LYS A 31 14.65 -0.93 20.76
N ALA A 32 14.44 -1.79 19.77
CA ALA A 32 14.09 -1.35 18.41
C ALA A 32 12.79 -0.52 18.39
N VAL A 33 11.79 -0.89 19.19
CA VAL A 33 10.54 -0.11 19.32
C VAL A 33 10.79 1.25 20.01
N VAL A 34 11.60 1.30 21.06
CA VAL A 34 11.98 2.56 21.74
C VAL A 34 12.74 3.49 20.78
N ASP A 35 13.66 2.96 19.97
CA ASP A 35 14.39 3.72 18.96
C ASP A 35 13.44 4.30 17.90
N MET A 36 12.47 3.51 17.43
CA MET A 36 11.40 3.97 16.52
C MET A 36 10.55 5.09 17.13
N LEU A 37 10.19 4.98 18.42
CA LEU A 37 9.39 6.00 19.12
C LEU A 37 10.18 7.30 19.28
N THR A 38 11.47 7.20 19.63
CA THR A 38 12.37 8.35 19.78
C THR A 38 12.51 9.12 18.47
N GLU A 39 12.70 8.41 17.35
CA GLU A 39 12.76 9.02 16.03
C GLU A 39 11.45 9.74 15.65
N ASN A 40 10.29 9.16 15.98
CA ASN A 40 9.00 9.81 15.75
C ASN A 40 8.81 11.08 16.60
N LEU A 41 9.24 11.07 17.87
CA LEU A 41 9.19 12.23 18.76
C LEU A 41 10.03 13.39 18.22
N ARG A 42 11.26 13.13 17.77
CA ARG A 42 12.13 14.15 17.12
C ARG A 42 11.48 14.80 15.89
N ARG A 43 10.76 14.00 15.08
CA ARG A 43 10.01 14.51 13.92
C ARG A 43 8.86 15.43 14.34
N TYR A 44 8.18 15.11 15.45
CA TYR A 44 7.14 15.97 16.00
C TYR A 44 7.69 17.28 16.53
N GLU A 45 8.78 17.23 17.30
CA GLU A 45 9.48 18.43 17.78
C GLU A 45 9.90 19.33 16.62
N THR A 46 10.54 18.77 15.59
CA THR A 46 10.94 19.52 14.39
C THR A 46 9.75 20.17 13.68
N ARG A 47 8.63 19.44 13.60
CA ARG A 47 7.39 19.96 13.01
C ARG A 47 6.79 21.08 13.86
N ASP A 48 6.77 20.92 15.18
CA ASP A 48 6.13 21.87 16.08
C ASP A 48 6.98 23.15 16.19
N ASN A 49 8.31 23.04 16.24
CA ASN A 49 9.23 24.17 16.10
C ASN A 49 9.03 24.93 14.77
N ALA A 50 8.83 24.21 13.65
CA ALA A 50 8.54 24.84 12.37
C ALA A 50 7.20 25.60 12.38
N LYS A 51 6.17 25.08 13.06
CA LYS A 51 4.89 25.79 13.22
C LYS A 51 5.02 27.04 14.08
N GLU A 52 5.82 27.01 15.13
CA GLU A 52 6.10 28.19 15.97
C GLU A 52 6.77 29.31 15.15
N LEU A 53 7.59 28.94 14.16
CA LEU A 53 8.16 29.86 13.17
C LEU A 53 7.17 30.28 12.08
N GLY A 54 5.90 29.87 12.15
CA GLY A 54 4.87 30.15 11.14
C GLY A 54 5.04 29.38 9.84
N LEU A 55 5.90 28.36 9.80
CA LEU A 55 6.18 27.57 8.60
C LEU A 55 5.15 26.45 8.42
N GLN A 56 4.82 26.18 7.16
CA GLN A 56 4.05 25.00 6.81
C GLN A 56 4.91 23.75 6.91
N THR A 57 4.29 22.60 7.20
CA THR A 57 5.03 21.34 7.46
C THR A 57 4.52 20.16 6.63
N CYS A 58 3.67 20.42 5.64
CA CYS A 58 3.09 19.40 4.77
C CYS A 58 4.15 18.59 3.98
N TYR A 59 5.34 19.15 3.79
CA TYR A 59 6.47 18.52 3.11
C TYR A 59 7.40 17.71 4.04
N ASN A 60 7.16 17.68 5.35
CA ASN A 60 8.01 16.96 6.32
C ASN A 60 7.85 15.44 6.27
N ASN A 61 6.81 14.92 5.61
CA ASN A 61 6.61 13.49 5.40
C ASN A 61 6.08 13.23 3.99
N PRO A 62 6.94 13.27 2.97
CA PRO A 62 6.50 13.02 1.61
C PRO A 62 6.18 11.54 1.44
N SER A 63 4.89 11.18 1.47
CA SER A 63 4.39 9.87 1.04
C SER A 63 4.18 9.78 -0.48
N ILE A 64 4.71 10.75 -1.23
CA ILE A 64 4.40 10.99 -2.64
C ILE A 64 4.65 9.75 -3.50
N SER A 65 5.83 9.13 -3.41
CA SER A 65 6.12 7.90 -4.17
C SER A 65 5.19 6.74 -3.84
N ARG A 66 4.80 6.60 -2.56
CA ARG A 66 3.84 5.58 -2.10
C ARG A 66 2.44 5.85 -2.66
N ASP A 67 2.01 7.11 -2.68
CA ASP A 67 0.69 7.47 -3.18
C ASP A 67 0.62 7.36 -4.71
N ILE A 68 1.69 7.72 -5.42
CA ILE A 68 1.82 7.44 -6.87
C ILE A 68 1.76 5.93 -7.11
N GLN A 69 2.46 5.11 -6.30
CA GLN A 69 2.41 3.65 -6.44
C GLN A 69 0.99 3.09 -6.23
N ARG A 70 0.23 3.64 -5.27
CA ARG A 70 -1.18 3.28 -5.07
C ARG A 70 -2.01 3.65 -6.29
N ALA A 71 -1.83 4.85 -6.85
CA ALA A 71 -2.53 5.30 -8.04
C ALA A 71 -2.23 4.40 -9.26
N VAL A 72 -0.96 4.03 -9.47
CA VAL A 72 -0.55 3.07 -10.50
C VAL A 72 -1.31 1.75 -10.35
N ARG A 73 -1.34 1.19 -9.13
CA ARG A 73 -2.06 -0.06 -8.87
C ARG A 73 -3.54 0.06 -9.21
N VAL A 74 -4.20 1.14 -8.77
CA VAL A 74 -5.62 1.35 -9.04
C VAL A 74 -5.88 1.43 -10.55
N LEU A 75 -5.07 2.21 -11.27
CA LEU A 75 -5.28 2.50 -12.71
C LEU A 75 -4.75 1.43 -13.66
N GLN A 76 -4.06 0.40 -13.16
CA GLN A 76 -3.59 -0.73 -13.97
C GLN A 76 -4.22 -2.05 -13.56
N THR A 77 -4.30 -2.33 -12.26
CA THR A 77 -4.77 -3.63 -11.76
C THR A 77 -6.27 -3.80 -11.96
N HIS A 78 -7.09 -2.81 -11.56
CA HIS A 78 -8.54 -2.94 -11.68
C HIS A 78 -9.06 -2.97 -13.13
N PRO A 79 -8.52 -2.20 -14.09
CA PRO A 79 -8.88 -2.35 -15.50
C PRO A 79 -8.53 -3.71 -16.11
N ALA A 80 -7.44 -4.34 -15.67
CA ALA A 80 -7.09 -5.70 -16.09
C ALA A 80 -8.03 -6.74 -15.47
N GLN A 81 -8.34 -6.58 -14.18
CA GLN A 81 -9.34 -7.40 -13.49
C GLN A 81 -10.75 -7.23 -14.06
N TYR A 82 -11.09 -6.04 -14.58
CA TYR A 82 -12.34 -5.80 -15.28
C TYR A 82 -12.49 -6.69 -16.52
N ASP A 83 -11.41 -6.83 -17.30
CA ASP A 83 -11.44 -7.67 -18.51
C ASP A 83 -11.60 -9.15 -18.13
N ILE A 84 -10.88 -9.61 -17.10
CA ILE A 84 -11.04 -10.96 -16.52
C ILE A 84 -12.48 -11.18 -16.04
N ALA A 85 -13.03 -10.26 -15.25
CA ALA A 85 -14.39 -10.36 -14.72
C ALA A 85 -15.45 -10.37 -15.84
N THR A 86 -15.18 -9.68 -16.95
CA THR A 86 -16.05 -9.69 -18.14
C THR A 86 -16.08 -11.07 -18.79
N ASP A 87 -14.91 -11.69 -18.95
CA ASP A 87 -14.81 -13.02 -19.54
C ASP A 87 -15.37 -14.11 -18.60
N ASP A 88 -15.10 -14.00 -17.31
CA ASP A 88 -15.67 -14.90 -16.30
C ASP A 88 -17.19 -14.76 -16.21
N LEU A 89 -17.75 -13.56 -16.37
CA LEU A 89 -19.21 -13.38 -16.42
C LEU A 89 -19.83 -14.18 -17.57
N LYS A 90 -19.22 -14.16 -18.76
CA LYS A 90 -19.69 -14.93 -19.92
C LYS A 90 -19.60 -16.43 -19.65
N LYS A 91 -18.49 -16.91 -19.09
CA LYS A 91 -18.31 -18.33 -18.73
C LYS A 91 -19.35 -18.77 -17.69
N LEU A 92 -19.55 -17.96 -16.64
CA LEU A 92 -20.51 -18.25 -15.57
C LEU A 92 -21.96 -18.24 -16.08
N GLN A 93 -22.28 -17.41 -17.08
CA GLN A 93 -23.57 -17.45 -17.77
C GLN A 93 -23.72 -18.76 -18.54
N ALA A 94 -22.74 -19.16 -19.35
CA ALA A 94 -22.78 -20.41 -20.09
C ALA A 94 -22.92 -21.63 -19.15
N MET A 95 -22.09 -21.71 -18.11
CA MET A 95 -22.16 -22.78 -17.11
C MET A 95 -23.52 -22.82 -16.40
N GLN A 96 -24.15 -21.68 -16.16
CA GLN A 96 -25.48 -21.64 -15.55
C GLN A 96 -26.51 -22.30 -16.47
N GLU A 97 -26.48 -21.99 -17.76
CA GLU A 97 -27.39 -22.59 -18.74
C GLU A 97 -27.12 -24.09 -18.92
N ASP A 98 -25.85 -24.51 -18.95
CA ASP A 98 -25.48 -25.93 -19.02
C ASP A 98 -26.05 -26.73 -17.83
N ILE A 99 -25.95 -26.18 -16.61
CA ILE A 99 -26.50 -26.84 -15.41
C ILE A 99 -28.03 -26.86 -15.45
N LEU A 100 -28.68 -25.80 -15.94
CA LEU A 100 -30.13 -25.76 -16.08
C LEU A 100 -30.63 -26.78 -17.11
N HIS A 101 -29.96 -26.88 -18.27
CA HIS A 101 -30.26 -27.89 -19.27
C HIS A 101 -30.03 -29.31 -18.75
N ALA A 102 -28.96 -29.54 -17.97
CA ALA A 102 -28.72 -30.82 -17.33
C ALA A 102 -29.86 -31.20 -16.37
N LEU A 103 -30.36 -30.24 -15.58
CA LEU A 103 -31.50 -30.44 -14.68
C LEU A 103 -32.84 -30.64 -15.41
N GLU A 104 -32.99 -30.15 -16.64
CA GLU A 104 -34.22 -30.28 -17.45
C GLU A 104 -34.24 -31.58 -18.28
N LEU A 105 -33.10 -31.97 -18.85
CA LEU A 105 -33.04 -32.99 -19.89
C LEU A 105 -32.49 -34.35 -19.43
N LEU A 106 -31.73 -34.39 -18.34
CA LEU A 106 -31.13 -35.63 -17.84
C LEU A 106 -32.00 -36.25 -16.75
N ASP A 107 -32.18 -37.58 -16.83
CA ASP A 107 -32.86 -38.37 -15.81
C ASP A 107 -31.81 -38.90 -14.81
N GLU A 108 -31.45 -38.05 -13.86
CA GLU A 108 -30.35 -38.27 -12.92
C GLU A 108 -30.84 -38.73 -11.54
N ASP A 109 -29.97 -39.42 -10.80
CA ASP A 109 -30.28 -39.81 -9.42
C ASP A 109 -30.35 -38.59 -8.46
N GLU A 110 -30.97 -38.78 -7.30
CA GLU A 110 -31.15 -37.72 -6.31
C GLU A 110 -29.84 -37.08 -5.85
N ASN A 111 -28.74 -37.84 -5.81
CA ASN A 111 -27.43 -37.32 -5.42
C ASN A 111 -26.84 -36.38 -6.48
N GLN A 112 -26.97 -36.72 -7.76
CA GLN A 112 -26.54 -35.87 -8.87
C GLN A 112 -27.39 -34.62 -8.99
N LEU A 113 -28.72 -34.72 -8.84
CA LEU A 113 -29.61 -33.56 -8.80
C LEU A 113 -29.21 -32.59 -7.68
N MET A 114 -28.87 -33.11 -6.50
CA MET A 114 -28.40 -32.28 -5.38
C MET A 114 -27.07 -31.60 -5.68
N LYS A 115 -26.15 -32.29 -6.38
CA LYS A 115 -24.87 -31.72 -6.81
C LYS A 115 -25.08 -30.58 -7.80
N TYR A 116 -25.87 -30.80 -8.86
CA TYR A 116 -26.21 -29.76 -9.83
C TYR A 116 -26.89 -28.56 -9.20
N THR A 117 -27.77 -28.77 -8.22
CA THR A 117 -28.39 -27.67 -7.46
C THR A 117 -27.34 -26.86 -6.67
N LYS A 118 -26.39 -27.52 -6.00
CA LYS A 118 -25.29 -26.84 -5.27
C LYS A 118 -24.38 -26.08 -6.23
N ASP A 119 -24.03 -26.68 -7.35
CA ASP A 119 -23.20 -26.06 -8.37
C ASP A 119 -23.90 -24.84 -8.98
N LEU A 120 -25.21 -24.94 -9.27
CA LEU A 120 -26.02 -23.82 -9.74
C LEU A 120 -26.04 -22.65 -8.75
N ILE A 121 -26.19 -22.92 -7.45
CA ILE A 121 -26.15 -21.88 -6.40
C ILE A 121 -24.78 -21.19 -6.41
N ASN A 122 -23.70 -21.96 -6.49
CA ASN A 122 -22.34 -21.44 -6.50
C ASN A 122 -22.08 -20.58 -7.73
N VAL A 123 -22.39 -21.09 -8.94
CA VAL A 123 -22.26 -20.35 -10.21
C VAL A 123 -23.04 -19.05 -10.15
N ARG A 124 -24.30 -19.08 -9.68
CA ARG A 124 -25.13 -17.86 -9.56
C ARG A 124 -24.59 -16.84 -8.54
N LYS A 125 -23.93 -17.29 -7.46
CA LYS A 125 -23.26 -16.39 -6.50
C LYS A 125 -22.04 -15.73 -7.13
N GLN A 126 -21.18 -16.52 -7.79
CA GLN A 126 -19.99 -15.99 -8.47
C GLN A 126 -20.37 -15.06 -9.61
N ARG A 127 -21.41 -15.38 -10.39
CA ARG A 127 -21.94 -14.53 -11.46
C ARG A 127 -22.36 -13.15 -10.94
N ARG A 128 -23.02 -13.11 -9.77
CA ARG A 128 -23.41 -11.86 -9.11
C ARG A 128 -22.18 -11.08 -8.66
N ALA A 129 -21.22 -11.71 -7.98
CA ALA A 129 -19.98 -11.05 -7.58
C ALA A 129 -19.20 -10.44 -8.77
N ALA A 130 -19.11 -11.17 -9.89
CA ALA A 130 -18.49 -10.67 -11.11
C ALA A 130 -19.26 -9.47 -11.68
N LYS A 131 -20.60 -9.55 -11.73
CA LYS A 131 -21.44 -8.45 -12.21
C LYS A 131 -21.32 -7.20 -11.33
N ASP A 132 -21.43 -7.36 -10.01
CA ASP A 132 -21.33 -6.27 -9.04
C ASP A 132 -19.95 -5.59 -9.14
N TYR A 133 -18.88 -6.38 -9.29
CA TYR A 133 -17.54 -5.85 -9.52
C TYR A 133 -17.47 -5.04 -10.82
N LEU A 134 -18.01 -5.55 -11.93
CA LEU A 134 -18.02 -4.83 -13.21
C LEU A 134 -18.79 -3.51 -13.11
N GLU A 135 -19.94 -3.49 -12.45
CA GLU A 135 -20.73 -2.26 -12.24
C GLU A 135 -19.91 -1.20 -11.50
N ILE A 136 -19.22 -1.58 -10.43
CA ILE A 136 -18.36 -0.69 -9.63
C ILE A 136 -17.11 -0.25 -10.42
N ALA A 137 -16.48 -1.17 -11.16
CA ALA A 137 -15.22 -0.91 -11.88
C ALA A 137 -15.43 -0.23 -13.25
N THR A 138 -16.66 -0.15 -13.76
CA THR A 138 -16.99 0.47 -15.05
C THR A 138 -16.51 1.92 -15.19
N PRO A 139 -16.72 2.84 -14.22
CA PRO A 139 -16.23 4.21 -14.32
C PRO A 139 -14.70 4.28 -14.47
N LEU A 140 -13.99 3.39 -13.76
CA LEU A 140 -12.54 3.33 -13.81
C LEU A 140 -12.05 2.80 -15.17
N LYS A 141 -12.69 1.76 -15.71
CA LYS A 141 -12.39 1.27 -17.07
C LYS A 141 -12.63 2.35 -18.12
N LYS A 142 -13.73 3.10 -18.01
CA LYS A 142 -14.04 4.23 -18.90
C LYS A 142 -12.96 5.32 -18.83
N LEU A 143 -12.47 5.64 -17.63
CA LEU A 143 -11.39 6.62 -17.45
C LEU A 143 -10.09 6.18 -18.13
N VAL A 144 -9.70 4.91 -17.94
CA VAL A 144 -8.47 4.37 -18.53
C VAL A 144 -8.58 4.26 -20.05
N ASN A 145 -9.75 3.91 -20.58
CA ASN A 145 -10.00 3.90 -22.03
C ASN A 145 -9.95 5.32 -22.63
N LYS A 146 -10.39 6.35 -21.88
CA LYS A 146 -10.30 7.75 -22.29
C LYS A 146 -8.85 8.24 -22.35
N TYR A 147 -7.99 7.73 -21.47
CA TYR A 147 -6.57 8.09 -21.38
C TYR A 147 -5.68 6.84 -21.44
N PRO A 148 -5.47 6.25 -22.63
CA PRO A 148 -4.80 4.97 -22.77
C PRO A 148 -3.35 4.97 -22.25
N ASN A 149 -2.70 6.13 -22.24
CA ASN A 149 -1.32 6.27 -21.76
C ASN A 149 -1.21 6.53 -20.26
N ILE A 150 -2.31 6.77 -19.53
CA ILE A 150 -2.28 7.19 -18.12
C ILE A 150 -1.49 6.23 -17.23
N GLY A 151 -1.59 4.93 -17.48
CA GLY A 151 -0.83 3.92 -16.75
C GLY A 151 0.67 4.00 -17.01
N LYS A 152 1.08 4.26 -18.25
CA LYS A 152 2.50 4.43 -18.62
C LYS A 152 3.06 5.72 -18.01
N ASP A 153 2.30 6.80 -18.11
CA ASP A 153 2.68 8.11 -17.58
C ASP A 153 2.84 8.07 -16.05
N LEU A 154 1.94 7.39 -15.34
CA LEU A 154 2.05 7.19 -13.90
C LEU A 154 3.23 6.30 -13.49
N ASN A 155 3.55 5.27 -14.27
CA ASN A 155 4.73 4.46 -14.04
C ASN A 155 6.02 5.27 -14.23
N GLN A 156 6.06 6.13 -15.25
CA GLN A 156 7.19 7.03 -15.47
C GLN A 156 7.30 8.05 -14.34
N CYS A 157 6.18 8.62 -13.90
CA CYS A 157 6.11 9.51 -12.74
C CYS A 157 6.65 8.84 -11.46
N LEU A 158 6.25 7.58 -11.20
CA LEU A 158 6.76 6.80 -10.07
C LEU A 158 8.27 6.58 -10.15
N LYS A 159 8.78 6.27 -11.35
CA LYS A 159 10.21 6.08 -11.59
C LYS A 159 10.99 7.36 -11.28
N SER A 160 10.56 8.48 -11.85
CA SER A 160 11.19 9.78 -11.62
C SER A 160 11.14 10.22 -10.16
N ALA A 161 10.00 9.98 -9.46
CA ALA A 161 9.91 10.26 -8.03
C ALA A 161 10.93 9.45 -7.21
N ARG A 162 11.10 8.15 -7.51
CA ARG A 162 12.07 7.29 -6.84
C ARG A 162 13.51 7.69 -7.13
N GLU A 163 13.83 8.07 -8.38
CA GLU A 163 15.16 8.57 -8.74
C GLU A 163 15.52 9.83 -7.94
N ILE A 164 14.56 10.75 -7.77
CA ILE A 164 14.74 11.97 -6.97
C ILE A 164 14.90 11.61 -5.48
N GLU A 165 14.10 10.68 -4.93
CA GLU A 165 14.25 10.21 -3.56
C GLU A 165 15.63 9.59 -3.30
N GLU A 166 16.12 8.77 -4.22
CA GLU A 166 17.47 8.18 -4.13
C GLU A 166 18.56 9.24 -4.23
N PHE A 167 18.40 10.23 -5.11
CA PHE A 167 19.29 11.38 -5.16
C PHE A 167 19.28 12.16 -3.84
N HIS A 168 18.11 12.38 -3.24
CA HIS A 168 17.97 13.07 -1.94
C HIS A 168 18.70 12.35 -0.82
N LYS A 169 18.66 11.01 -0.79
CA LYS A 169 19.41 10.20 0.20
C LYS A 169 20.92 10.32 0.03
N LYS A 170 21.40 10.49 -1.20
CA LYS A 170 22.82 10.61 -1.55
C LYS A 170 23.32 12.06 -1.61
N ARG A 171 22.51 13.03 -1.15
CA ARG A 171 22.93 14.44 -1.15
C ARG A 171 24.09 14.63 -0.18
N ILE A 172 25.27 14.82 -0.75
CA ILE A 172 26.48 15.24 -0.03
C ILE A 172 26.66 16.73 -0.35
N TYR A 173 26.79 17.55 0.69
CA TYR A 173 27.15 18.94 0.53
C TYR A 173 28.67 19.03 0.40
N THR A 174 29.15 19.58 -0.70
CA THR A 174 30.57 19.94 -0.86
C THR A 174 30.71 21.43 -0.57
N PRO A 175 31.33 21.84 0.55
CA PRO A 175 31.55 23.24 0.86
C PRO A 175 32.43 23.91 -0.18
N ARG A 176 32.12 25.16 -0.55
CA ARG A 176 32.82 25.85 -1.65
C ARG A 176 34.00 26.73 -1.20
N GLU A 177 33.99 27.27 0.02
CA GLU A 177 34.98 28.27 0.45
C GLU A 177 35.43 28.16 1.92
N LEU A 178 34.83 27.28 2.74
CA LEU A 178 35.16 27.15 4.18
C LEU A 178 35.85 25.81 4.45
N THR A 179 37.18 25.85 4.55
CA THR A 179 38.08 24.70 4.78
C THR A 179 37.75 23.89 6.04
N ALA A 180 37.29 24.55 7.11
CA ALA A 180 36.91 23.88 8.35
C ALA A 180 35.66 22.98 8.22
N ILE A 181 34.77 23.29 7.28
CA ILE A 181 33.54 22.51 7.05
C ILE A 181 33.83 21.35 6.07
N GLU A 182 34.77 21.50 5.14
CA GLU A 182 35.20 20.42 4.23
C GLU A 182 35.76 19.20 4.98
N GLU A 183 36.54 19.41 6.04
CA GLU A 183 37.07 18.30 6.85
C GLU A 183 35.99 17.53 7.60
N ALA A 184 34.90 18.19 7.99
CA ALA A 184 33.76 17.55 8.64
C ALA A 184 32.96 16.68 7.66
N PHE A 185 32.81 17.10 6.40
CA PHE A 185 32.13 16.31 5.36
C PHE A 185 32.99 15.15 4.83
N LYS A 186 34.32 15.29 4.74
CA LYS A 186 35.22 14.18 4.36
C LYS A 186 35.18 13.00 5.33
N LYS A 187 34.95 13.25 6.63
CA LYS A 187 34.82 12.17 7.64
C LYS A 187 33.53 11.34 7.47
N LEU A 188 32.50 11.88 6.82
CA LEU A 188 31.24 11.18 6.55
C LEU A 188 31.33 10.26 5.31
N GLU A 189 32.30 10.45 4.41
CA GLU A 189 32.49 9.61 3.21
C GLU A 189 33.25 8.30 3.48
N VAL A 190 33.86 8.13 4.67
CA VAL A 190 34.77 7.01 5.01
C VAL A 190 34.10 5.93 5.86
N VAL A 191 32.79 6.02 6.12
CA VAL A 191 32.01 5.04 6.91
C VAL A 191 31.13 4.17 6.03
#